data_AF-N2B2P3-F1
#
_entry.id   AF-N2B2P3-F1
#
_cell.length_a   1.000
_cell.length_b   1.000
_cell.length_c   1.000
_cell.angle_alpha   90.00
_cell.angle_beta   90.00
_cell.angle_gamma   90.00
#
_symmetry.space_group_name_H-M   'P 1'
#
loop_
_entity.id
_entity.type
_entity.pdbx_description
1 polymer ?
#
loop_
_entity_poly.entity_id
_entity_poly.type
_entity_poly.pdbx_seq_one_letter_code
_entity_poly.pdbx_strand_id
1 'polypeptide(L)'
;MTAEYTNWETEFVDVKFVDQRLKSRFFKIMDAFAAAPDKSTWAAAGSRSSAKAAYRFFSNKDVSRDELLDSVSRATVEKMKHADADWILAIQDTTSV
;
A
#
# COMPACT_ATOMS: atom_id res chain seq x y z
N MET A 1 6.77 -18.03 -9.53
CA MET A 1 6.73 -16.76 -10.30
C MET A 1 6.74 -15.63 -9.29
N THR A 2 7.91 -15.05 -9.04
CA THR A 2 8.03 -13.78 -8.31
C THR A 2 7.42 -12.71 -9.20
N ALA A 3 6.34 -12.07 -8.77
CA ALA A 3 5.79 -10.92 -9.50
C ALA A 3 6.88 -9.83 -9.52
N GLU A 4 7.25 -9.37 -10.72
CA GLU A 4 8.10 -8.19 -10.87
C GLU A 4 7.23 -6.97 -10.60
N TYR A 5 7.51 -6.29 -9.49
CA TYR A 5 6.86 -5.05 -9.11
C TYR A 5 7.68 -3.89 -9.69
N THR A 6 7.06 -3.04 -10.51
CA THR A 6 7.77 -1.98 -11.26
C THR A 6 7.29 -0.57 -10.95
N ASN A 7 6.24 -0.40 -10.15
CA ASN A 7 5.68 0.92 -9.83
C ASN A 7 5.41 1.06 -8.31
N TRP A 8 4.23 1.54 -7.92
CA TRP A 8 3.84 1.81 -6.52
C TRP A 8 3.87 0.55 -5.64
N GLU A 9 3.77 -0.64 -6.24
CA GLU A 9 3.78 -1.90 -5.53
C GLU A 9 5.10 -2.14 -4.80
N THR A 10 6.19 -1.55 -5.30
CA THR A 10 7.53 -1.60 -4.70
C THR A 10 7.56 -1.08 -3.27
N GLU A 11 6.69 -0.12 -2.93
CA GLU A 11 6.55 0.43 -1.58
C GLU A 11 6.02 -0.61 -0.57
N PHE A 12 5.36 -1.66 -1.06
CA PHE A 12 4.68 -2.68 -0.25
C PHE A 12 5.24 -4.08 -0.46
N VAL A 13 6.40 -4.24 -1.08
CA VAL A 13 6.98 -5.58 -1.33
C VAL A 13 7.23 -6.36 -0.04
N ASP A 14 7.70 -5.64 0.98
CA ASP A 14 8.12 -6.14 2.29
C ASP A 14 7.01 -6.11 3.36
N VAL A 15 5.77 -5.85 2.96
CA VAL A 15 4.63 -5.89 3.87
C VAL A 15 4.39 -7.31 4.36
N LYS A 16 4.22 -7.45 5.68
CA LYS A 16 3.91 -8.74 6.31
C LYS A 16 2.42 -8.90 6.52
N PHE A 17 1.84 -9.90 5.88
CA PHE A 17 0.47 -10.34 6.13
C PHE A 17 0.48 -11.72 6.80
N VAL A 18 -0.52 -11.97 7.65
CA VAL A 18 -0.68 -13.28 8.30
C VAL A 18 -1.02 -14.40 7.31
N ASP A 19 -1.59 -14.06 6.15
CA ASP A 19 -1.87 -15.03 5.08
C ASP A 19 -1.78 -14.42 3.67
N GLN A 20 -1.54 -15.29 2.68
CA GLN A 20 -1.33 -14.89 1.28
C GLN A 20 -2.59 -14.29 0.62
N ARG A 21 -3.79 -14.64 1.08
CA ARG A 21 -5.05 -14.10 0.54
C ARG A 21 -5.22 -12.65 0.94
N LEU A 22 -4.78 -12.26 2.13
CA LEU A 22 -4.72 -10.85 2.53
C LEU A 22 -3.74 -10.07 1.66
N LYS A 23 -2.56 -10.63 1.39
CA LYS A 23 -1.60 -10.02 0.45
C LYS A 23 -2.21 -9.80 -0.93
N SER A 24 -2.77 -10.85 -1.53
CA SER A 24 -3.42 -10.75 -2.85
C SER A 24 -4.57 -9.75 -2.87
N ARG A 25 -5.37 -9.71 -1.79
CA ARG A 25 -6.48 -8.76 -1.66
C ARG A 25 -5.99 -7.33 -1.54
N PHE A 26 -4.94 -7.08 -0.77
CA PHE A 26 -4.34 -5.77 -0.60
C PHE A 26 -3.96 -5.17 -1.95
N PHE A 27 -3.12 -5.87 -2.74
CA PHE A 27 -2.68 -5.37 -4.04
C PHE A 27 -3.86 -5.10 -4.98
N LYS A 28 -4.86 -5.98 -5.01
CA LYS A 28 -6.06 -5.76 -5.82
C LYS A 28 -6.87 -4.52 -5.41
N ILE A 29 -6.96 -4.23 -4.10
CA ILE A 29 -7.66 -3.02 -3.61
C ILE A 29 -6.86 -1.77 -3.99
N MET A 30 -5.55 -1.81 -3.76
CA MET A 30 -4.67 -0.69 -4.04
C MET A 30 -4.57 -0.40 -5.54
N ASP A 31 -4.55 -1.42 -6.41
CA ASP A 31 -4.67 -1.25 -7.87
C ASP A 31 -5.92 -0.45 -8.24
N ALA A 32 -7.07 -0.80 -7.64
CA ALA A 32 -8.33 -0.12 -7.90
C ALA A 32 -8.31 1.34 -7.40
N PHE A 33 -7.64 1.61 -6.27
CA PHE A 33 -7.52 2.96 -5.73
C PHE A 33 -6.51 3.80 -6.52
N ALA A 34 -5.38 3.23 -6.93
CA ALA A 34 -4.40 3.89 -7.78
C ALA A 34 -4.98 4.27 -9.15
N ALA A 35 -5.86 3.43 -9.71
CA ALA A 35 -6.54 3.71 -10.97
C ALA A 35 -7.66 4.77 -10.86
N ALA A 36 -8.14 5.09 -9.65
CA ALA A 36 -9.24 6.03 -9.42
C ALA A 36 -9.14 6.73 -8.04
N PRO A 37 -8.12 7.56 -7.82
CA PRO A 37 -7.78 8.11 -6.50
C PRO A 37 -8.81 9.09 -5.94
N ASP A 38 -9.62 9.70 -6.80
CA ASP A 38 -10.68 10.65 -6.47
C ASP A 38 -12.03 9.98 -6.12
N LYS A 39 -12.13 8.66 -6.31
CA LYS A 39 -13.38 7.92 -6.16
C LYS A 39 -13.52 7.30 -4.78
N SER A 40 -14.77 7.19 -4.33
CA SER A 40 -15.09 6.40 -3.14
C SER A 40 -14.70 4.93 -3.33
N THR A 41 -14.50 4.20 -2.23
CA THR A 41 -14.22 2.76 -2.25
C THR A 41 -15.22 1.96 -3.10
N TRP A 42 -16.51 2.35 -3.08
CA TRP A 42 -17.53 1.72 -3.92
C TRP A 42 -17.28 1.95 -5.42
N ALA A 43 -17.03 3.20 -5.80
CA ALA A 43 -16.86 3.58 -7.19
C ALA A 43 -15.52 3.10 -7.78
N ALA A 44 -14.45 3.08 -6.98
CA ALA A 44 -13.15 2.55 -7.39
C ALA A 44 -13.16 1.02 -7.55
N ALA A 45 -13.85 0.29 -6.66
CA ALA A 45 -13.83 -1.18 -6.65
C ALA A 45 -14.53 -1.86 -7.85
N GLY A 46 -15.37 -1.12 -8.59
CA GLY A 46 -16.01 -1.57 -9.83
C GLY A 46 -17.09 -2.66 -9.69
N SER A 47 -17.25 -3.28 -8.52
CA SER A 47 -18.29 -4.27 -8.26
C SER A 47 -18.68 -4.36 -6.78
N ARG A 48 -19.88 -4.88 -6.51
CA ARG A 48 -20.38 -5.08 -5.14
C ARG A 48 -19.49 -6.00 -4.31
N SER A 49 -19.01 -7.09 -4.91
CA SER A 49 -18.16 -8.07 -4.22
C SER A 49 -16.78 -7.49 -3.92
N SER A 50 -16.18 -6.76 -4.86
CA SER A 50 -14.91 -6.05 -4.65
C SER A 50 -15.01 -4.98 -3.56
N ALA A 51 -16.06 -4.15 -3.59
CA ALA A 51 -16.26 -3.13 -2.56
C ALA A 51 -16.43 -3.75 -1.17
N LYS A 52 -17.23 -4.81 -1.06
CA LYS A 52 -17.39 -5.56 0.20
C LYS A 52 -16.06 -6.17 0.68
N ALA A 53 -15.22 -6.64 -0.23
CA ALA A 53 -13.90 -7.17 0.11
C ALA A 53 -12.97 -6.06 0.63
N ALA A 54 -13.02 -4.86 0.05
CA ALA A 54 -12.25 -3.70 0.51
C ALA A 54 -12.67 -3.27 1.93
N TYR A 55 -13.97 -3.09 2.18
CA TYR A 55 -14.45 -2.76 3.52
C TYR A 55 -14.04 -3.81 4.56
N ARG A 56 -14.18 -5.10 4.23
CA ARG A 56 -13.74 -6.20 5.12
C ARG A 56 -12.24 -6.24 5.35
N PHE A 57 -11.44 -5.81 4.37
CA PHE A 57 -9.99 -5.78 4.49
C PHE A 57 -9.57 -4.68 5.47
N PHE A 58 -10.07 -3.46 5.30
CA PHE A 58 -9.74 -2.34 6.19
C PHE A 58 -10.32 -2.51 7.61
N SER A 59 -11.41 -3.26 7.77
CA SER A 59 -11.95 -3.61 9.09
C SER A 59 -11.33 -4.88 9.70
N ASN A 60 -10.34 -5.51 9.04
CA ASN A 60 -9.77 -6.76 9.53
C ASN A 60 -8.72 -6.48 10.61
N LYS A 61 -8.91 -7.03 11.81
CA LYS A 61 -7.96 -6.95 12.93
C LYS A 61 -6.60 -7.60 12.63
N ASP A 62 -6.54 -8.53 11.68
CA ASP A 62 -5.30 -9.18 11.26
C ASP A 62 -4.51 -8.34 10.22
N VAL A 63 -5.05 -7.18 9.81
CA VAL A 63 -4.38 -6.19 8.97
C VAL A 63 -3.88 -5.07 9.89
N SER A 64 -2.57 -4.96 10.03
CA SER A 64 -1.94 -3.92 10.84
C SER A 64 -1.70 -2.65 10.02
N ARG A 65 -2.24 -1.51 10.48
CA ARG A 65 -1.94 -0.19 9.91
C ARG A 65 -0.45 0.12 10.03
N ASP A 66 0.14 -0.14 11.18
CA ASP A 66 1.52 0.22 11.46
C ASP A 66 2.47 -0.60 10.57
N GLU A 67 2.17 -1.88 10.31
CA GLU A 67 2.94 -2.69 9.37
C GLU A 67 2.88 -2.16 7.92
N LEU A 68 1.72 -1.62 7.49
CA LEU A 68 1.61 -0.99 6.18
C LEU A 68 2.49 0.25 6.06
N LEU A 69 2.49 1.12 7.09
CA LEU A 69 3.32 2.32 7.14
C LEU A 69 4.81 1.99 7.25
N ASP A 70 5.15 0.98 8.05
CA ASP A 70 6.52 0.52 8.22
C ASP A 70 7.07 -0.08 6.92
N SER A 71 6.24 -0.78 6.14
CA SER A 71 6.65 -1.28 4.82
C SER A 71 7.09 -0.14 3.88
N VAL A 72 6.27 0.91 3.78
CA VAL A 72 6.59 2.09 2.96
C VAL A 72 7.84 2.79 3.48
N SER A 73 8.00 2.87 4.80
CA SER A 73 9.18 3.45 5.43
C SER A 73 10.44 2.65 5.10
N ARG A 74 10.39 1.32 5.15
CA ARG A 74 11.49 0.43 4.74
C ARG A 74 11.83 0.60 3.25
N ALA A 75 10.84 0.62 2.37
CA ALA A 75 11.04 0.86 0.95
C ALA A 75 11.68 2.23 0.68
N THR A 76 11.29 3.27 1.43
CA THR A 76 11.90 4.60 1.36
C THR A 76 13.36 4.57 1.77
N VAL A 77 13.70 3.91 2.88
CA VAL A 77 15.08 3.73 3.32
C VAL A 77 15.92 2.97 2.30
N GLU A 78 15.37 1.91 1.68
CA GLU A 78 16.08 1.17 0.64
C GLU A 78 16.33 2.04 -0.61
N LYS A 79 15.34 2.84 -1.05
CA LYS A 79 15.55 3.81 -2.13
C LYS A 79 16.62 4.84 -1.79
N MET A 80 16.66 5.34 -0.55
CA MET A 80 17.70 6.27 -0.10
C MET A 80 19.10 5.67 -0.15
N LYS A 81 19.26 4.39 0.22
CA LYS A 81 20.56 3.70 0.17
C LYS A 81 21.10 3.51 -1.24
N HIS A 82 20.21 3.40 -2.22
CA HIS A 82 20.56 3.20 -3.64
C HIS A 82 20.49 4.50 -4.45
N ALA A 83 20.10 5.61 -3.82
CA ALA A 83 20.06 6.91 -4.48
C ALA A 83 21.50 7.44 -4.65
N ASP A 84 21.86 7.81 -5.87
CA ASP A 84 23.09 8.53 -6.18
C ASP A 84 22.89 10.02 -5.87
N ALA A 85 22.68 10.33 -4.59
CA ALA A 85 22.40 11.68 -4.12
C ALA A 85 23.30 12.03 -2.93
N ASP A 86 24.06 13.13 -3.05
CA ASP A 86 24.95 13.61 -1.99
C ASP A 86 24.19 14.14 -0.76
N TRP A 87 22.94 14.56 -0.94
CA TRP A 87 22.09 15.16 0.09
C TRP A 87 20.68 14.61 0.02
N ILE A 88 20.14 14.25 1.18
CA ILE A 88 18.74 13.83 1.33
C ILE A 88 18.01 14.84 2.21
N LEU A 89 16.91 15.39 1.71
CA LEU A 89 16.08 16.34 2.44
C LEU A 89 14.95 15.60 3.16
N ALA A 90 14.98 15.60 4.49
CA ALA A 90 13.90 15.07 5.33
C ALA A 90 12.90 16.19 5.66
N ILE A 91 11.96 16.43 4.76
CA ILE A 91 10.93 17.46 4.95
C ILE A 91 9.92 16.97 6.00
N GLN A 92 9.64 17.81 7.01
CA GLN A 92 8.71 17.49 8.08
C GLN A 92 7.73 18.63 8.30
N ASP A 93 6.45 18.28 8.41
CA ASP A 93 5.35 19.18 8.72
C ASP A 93 4.30 18.42 9.56
N THR A 94 3.28 19.09 10.08
CA THR A 94 2.18 18.47 10.84
C THR A 94 0.83 18.93 10.32
N THR A 95 -0.07 17.99 10.07
CA THR A 95 -1.45 18.25 9.63
C THR A 95 -2.46 17.46 10.48
N SER A 96 -3.72 17.89 10.47
CA SER A 96 -4.84 17.21 11.13
C SER A 96 -5.81 16.64 10.09
N VAL A 97 -6.37 15.47 10.38
CA VAL A 97 -7.43 14.83 9.57
C VAL A 97 -8.80 15.31 10.02
#